data_AF-A0A967SGR2-F1
#
_entry.id   AF-A0A967SGR2-F1
#
_cell.length_a   1.000
_cell.length_b   1.000
_cell.length_c   1.000
_cell.angle_alpha   90.00
_cell.angle_beta   90.00
_cell.angle_gamma   90.00
#
_symmetry.space_group_name_H-M   'P 1'
#
loop_
_entity.id
_entity.type
_entity.pdbx_description
1 polymer ?
#
loop_
_entity_poly.entity_id
_entity_poly.type
_entity_poly.pdbx_seq_one_letter_code
_entity_poly.pdbx_strand_id
1 'polypeptide(L)' 'MARLTRSTTLLVTVLLLVVGTAAWSIGLVITRPLARLTEAARTVAEGDLSVDLPVAGRDEVSYLTGVFNGMVA' A
#
# COMPACT_ATOMS: atom_id res chain seq x y z
N MET A 1 -37.01 10.42 -19.78
CA MET A 1 -36.49 10.31 -18.40
C MET A 1 -35.72 9.01 -18.12
N ALA A 2 -36.22 7.82 -18.48
CA ALA A 2 -35.55 6.53 -18.19
C ALA A 2 -34.13 6.32 -18.76
N ARG A 3 -33.76 6.99 -19.87
CA ARG A 3 -32.40 6.91 -20.43
C ARG A 3 -31.37 7.70 -19.62
N LEU A 4 -31.76 8.86 -19.07
CA LEU A 4 -30.86 9.67 -18.25
C LEU A 4 -30.56 8.98 -16.92
N THR A 5 -31.59 8.44 -16.25
CA THR A 5 -31.40 7.73 -14.98
C THR A 5 -30.51 6.50 -15.14
N ARG A 6 -30.65 5.74 -16.24
CA ARG A 6 -29.79 4.59 -16.55
C ARG A 6 -28.32 4.98 -16.79
N SER A 7 -28.06 6.10 -17.47
CA SER A 7 -26.69 6.57 -17.67
C SER A 7 -26.07 7.06 -16.36
N THR A 8 -26.82 7.79 -15.53
CA THR A 8 -26.35 8.26 -14.23
C THR A 8 -26.05 7.11 -13.28
N THR A 9 -26.90 6.08 -13.21
CA THR A 9 -26.65 4.92 -12.34
C THR A 9 -25.39 4.17 -12.75
N LEU A 10 -25.18 3.93 -14.05
CA LEU A 10 -23.95 3.31 -14.55
C LEU A 10 -22.70 4.13 -14.16
N LEU A 11 -22.76 5.45 -14.31
CA LEU A 11 -21.66 6.35 -13.96
C LEU A 11 -21.30 6.25 -12.47
N VAL A 12 -22.32 6.31 -11.61
CA VAL A 12 -22.14 6.19 -10.15
C VAL A 12 -21.57 4.82 -9.78
N THR A 13 -22.08 3.74 -10.36
CA THR A 13 -21.56 2.39 -10.10
C THR A 13 -20.09 2.27 -10.51
N VAL A 14 -19.72 2.75 -11.69
CA VAL A 14 -18.31 2.75 -12.14
C VAL A 14 -17.44 3.56 -11.19
N LEU A 15 -17.90 4.75 -10.78
CA LEU A 15 -17.14 5.62 -9.89
C LEU A 15 -16.92 4.97 -8.52
N LEU A 16 -17.94 4.32 -7.95
CA LEU A 16 -17.81 3.57 -6.70
C LEU A 16 -16.81 2.41 -6.83
N LEU A 17 -16.84 1.68 -7.94
CA LEU A 17 -15.89 0.60 -8.20
C LEU A 17 -14.46 1.12 -8.31
N VAL A 18 -14.24 2.24 -9.00
CA VAL A 18 -12.93 2.88 -9.13
C VAL A 18 -12.41 3.32 -7.77
N VAL A 19 -13.22 4.03 -6.98
CA VAL A 19 -12.83 4.50 -5.64
C VAL A 19 -12.56 3.33 -4.70
N GLY A 20 -13.42 2.31 -4.69
CA GLY A 20 -13.24 1.12 -3.87
C GLY A 20 -11.96 0.34 -4.23
N THR A 21 -11.68 0.20 -5.53
CA THR A 21 -10.46 -0.45 -6.02
C THR A 21 -9.21 0.34 -5.66
N ALA A 22 -9.26 1.68 -5.79
CA ALA A 22 -8.15 2.56 -5.41
C ALA A 22 -7.88 2.54 -3.90
N ALA A 23 -8.93 2.55 -3.07
CA ALA A 23 -8.77 2.45 -1.62
C ALA A 23 -8.16 1.09 -1.22
N TRP A 24 -8.62 0.01 -1.84
CA TRP A 24 -8.07 -1.32 -1.63
C TRP A 24 -6.60 -1.43 -2.05
N SER A 25 -6.24 -0.85 -3.21
CA SER A 25 -4.87 -0.88 -3.71
C SER A 25 -3.91 -0.07 -2.83
N ILE A 26 -4.31 1.10 -2.33
CA ILE A 26 -3.53 1.89 -1.38
C ILE A 26 -3.23 1.07 -0.11
N GLY A 27 -4.22 0.35 0.41
CA GLY A 27 -4.03 -0.53 1.56
C GLY A 27 -2.98 -1.62 1.32
N LEU A 28 -2.98 -2.21 0.12
CA LEU A 28 -2.05 -3.28 -0.26
C LEU A 28 -0.63 -2.79 -0.56
N VAL A 29 -0.48 -1.67 -1.27
CA VAL A 29 0.80 -1.20 -1.81
C VAL A 29 1.50 -0.21 -0.88
N ILE A 30 0.76 0.53 -0.05
CA ILE A 30 1.33 1.56 0.83
C ILE A 30 1.15 1.17 2.30
N THR A 31 -0.10 1.03 2.76
CA THR A 31 -0.38 0.89 4.20
C THR A 31 0.22 -0.39 4.78
N ARG A 32 0.07 -1.54 4.11
CA ARG A 32 0.62 -2.81 4.58
C ARG A 32 2.15 -2.83 4.63
N PRO A 33 2.89 -2.44 3.56
CA PRO A 33 4.35 -2.37 3.63
C PRO A 33 4.87 -1.38 4.69
N LEU A 34 4.25 -0.21 4.83
CA LEU A 34 4.65 0.76 5.86
C LEU A 34 4.43 0.22 7.29
N ALA A 35 3.35 -0.50 7.54
CA ALA A 35 3.13 -1.16 8.83
C ALA A 35 4.23 -2.18 9.15
N ARG A 36 4.60 -3.02 8.17
CA ARG A 36 5.72 -3.98 8.32
C ARG A 36 7.05 -3.29 8.57
N LEU A 37 7.32 -2.21 7.85
CA LEU A 37 8.54 -1.42 8.03
C LEU A 37 8.59 -0.78 9.43
N THR A 38 7.45 -0.32 9.94
CA THR A 38 7.32 0.23 11.30
C THR A 38 7.58 -0.84 12.35
N GLU A 39 7.05 -2.06 12.15
CA GLU A 39 7.27 -3.20 13.04
C GLU A 39 8.74 -3.63 13.05
N ALA A 40 9.37 -3.78 11.88
CA ALA A 40 10.80 -4.11 11.79
C ALA A 40 11.69 -3.01 12.40
N ALA A 41 11.36 -1.73 12.18
CA ALA A 41 12.09 -0.62 12.80
C ALA A 41 12.00 -0.66 14.33
N ARG A 42 10.88 -1.12 14.89
CA ARG A 42 10.74 -1.33 16.33
C ARG A 42 11.63 -2.48 16.82
N THR A 43 11.65 -3.62 16.12
CA THR A 43 12.54 -4.75 16.44
C THR A 43 14.02 -4.34 16.43
N VAL A 44 14.41 -3.55 15.42
CA VAL A 44 15.75 -2.96 15.31
C VAL A 44 16.06 -2.02 16.47
N ALA A 45 15.10 -1.18 16.87
CA ALA A 45 15.25 -0.29 18.02
C ALA A 45 15.39 -1.06 19.36
N GLU A 46 14.86 -2.28 19.43
CA GLU A 46 15.03 -3.20 20.57
C GLU A 46 16.40 -3.92 20.54
N GLY A 47 17.22 -3.69 19.50
CA GLY A 47 18.59 -4.17 19.37
C GLY A 47 18.74 -5.41 18.47
N ASP A 48 17.64 -5.90 17.89
CA ASP A 48 17.64 -7.02 16.98
C ASP A 48 17.71 -6.55 15.52
N LEU A 49 18.90 -6.67 14.93
CA LEU A 49 19.17 -6.31 13.54
C LEU A 49 18.86 -7.44 12.55
N SER A 50 18.41 -8.60 13.02
CA SER A 50 18.13 -9.77 12.17
C SER A 50 16.78 -9.69 11.43
N VAL A 51 16.43 -8.49 10.96
CA VAL A 51 15.20 -8.23 10.20
C VAL A 51 15.50 -8.19 8.70
N ASP A 52 14.70 -8.91 7.92
CA ASP A 52 14.73 -8.86 6.45
C ASP A 52 13.33 -8.59 5.92
N LEU A 53 13.14 -7.43 5.30
CA LEU A 53 11.86 -7.06 4.70
C LEU A 53 11.87 -7.35 3.20
N PRO A 54 10.82 -7.99 2.65
CA PRO A 54 10.73 -8.21 1.22
C PRO A 54 10.59 -6.87 0.48
N VAL A 55 11.54 -6.57 -0.40
CA VAL A 55 11.46 -5.42 -1.33
C VAL A 55 10.50 -5.79 -2.46
N ALA A 56 9.25 -5.35 -2.33
CA ALA A 56 8.21 -5.57 -3.33
C ALA A 56 7.76 -4.25 -3.92
N GLY A 57 7.71 -4.17 -5.26
CA GLY A 57 7.32 -2.97 -5.98
C GLY A 57 8.48 -2.29 -6.70
N ARG A 58 8.18 -1.12 -7.28
CA ARG A 58 9.15 -0.27 -8.02
C ARG A 58 8.89 1.22 -7.71
N ASP A 59 8.34 1.48 -6.52
CA ASP A 59 7.95 2.79 -6.01
C ASP A 59 8.85 3.22 -4.84
N GLU A 60 8.56 4.38 -4.27
CA GLU A 60 9.30 4.97 -3.17
C GLU A 60 9.25 4.11 -1.89
N VAL A 61 8.17 3.34 -1.69
CA VAL A 61 8.04 2.46 -0.53
C VAL A 61 9.01 1.28 -0.66
N SER A 62 9.09 0.67 -1.85
CA SER A 62 10.05 -0.39 -2.14
C SER A 62 11.50 0.09 -2.04
N TYR A 63 11.78 1.32 -2.51
CA TYR A 63 13.09 1.95 -2.37
C TYR A 63 13.46 2.14 -0.90
N LEU A 64 12.54 2.67 -0.08
CA LEU A 64 12.77 2.86 1.35
C LEU A 64 13.00 1.52 2.08
N THR A 65 12.25 0.47 1.74
CA THR A 65 12.49 -0.88 2.26
C THR A 65 13.90 -1.38 1.94
N GLY A 66 14.36 -1.17 0.70
CA GLY A 66 15.73 -1.56 0.30
C GLY A 66 16.81 -0.79 1.07
N VAL A 67 16.64 0.52 1.23
CA VAL A 67 17.56 1.34 2.04
C VAL A 67 17.55 0.90 3.50
N PHE A 68 16.38 0.62 4.08
CA PHE A 68 16.26 0.12 5.45
C PHE A 68 16.99 -1.21 5.66
N ASN A 69 16.77 -2.20 4.79
CA ASN A 69 17.48 -3.47 4.85
C ASN A 69 19.01 -3.28 4.78
N GLY A 70 19.48 -2.33 3.97
CA GLY A 70 20.91 -2.00 3.88
C GLY A 70 21.51 -1.33 5.13
N MET A 71 20.70 -0.77 6.02
CA MET A 71 21.18 -0.21 7.29
C MET A 71 21.32 -1.26 8.41
N VAL A 72 20.59 -2.37 8.30
CA VAL A 72 20.50 -3.42 9.34
C VAL A 72 21.28 -4.69 8.98
N ALA A 73 21.63 -4.87 7.71
CA ALA A 73 22.54 -5.92 7.22
C ALA A 73 23.99 -5.67 7.62
#